data_AF-A0A418QM33-F1
#
_entry.id   AF-A0A418QM33-F1
#
_cell.length_a   1.000
_cell.length_b   1.000
_cell.length_c   1.000
_cell.angle_alpha   90.00
_cell.angle_beta   90.00
_cell.angle_gamma   90.00
#
_symmetry.space_group_name_H-M   'P 1'
#
loop_
_entity.id
_entity.type
_entity.pdbx_description
1 polymer ?
#
loop_
_entity_poly.entity_id
_entity_poly.type
_entity_poly.pdbx_seq_one_letter_code
_entity_poly.pdbx_strand_id
1 'polypeptide(L)'
;MLVSTLICFLRRGWLALALLLLLAAPARATHIVGGEMDLQYLTGNTYQLTLTLYFDAVNGQPGALDSDLTASIFEKGSNRRMADVLLPLVNNALVQYTNPACSTPSLITRKLSYTRQLTLSAQEYANSSGYYVAVERCCRNNGINNIVNPGGAAQTFYLEFRPWCGTAWPCATPLPASFRP
;
A
#
# COMPACT_ATOMS: atom_id res chain seq x y z
N MET A 1 -14.84 -51.58 -27.49
CA MET A 1 -15.58 -51.08 -26.31
C MET A 1 -14.84 -50.00 -25.51
N LEU A 2 -13.49 -49.96 -25.48
CA LEU A 2 -12.73 -48.92 -24.74
C LEU A 2 -12.86 -47.48 -25.28
N VAL A 3 -13.09 -47.28 -26.59
CA VAL A 3 -13.18 -45.94 -27.19
C VAL A 3 -14.49 -45.22 -26.81
N SER A 4 -15.59 -45.96 -26.68
CA SER A 4 -16.92 -45.41 -26.37
C SER A 4 -17.06 -44.93 -24.92
N THR A 5 -16.44 -45.65 -23.97
CA THR A 5 -16.39 -45.25 -22.56
C THR A 5 -15.52 -44.00 -22.37
N LEU A 6 -14.37 -43.90 -23.06
CA LEU A 6 -13.48 -42.74 -22.98
C LEU A 6 -14.16 -41.44 -23.44
N ILE A 7 -14.91 -41.49 -24.55
CA ILE A 7 -15.68 -40.36 -25.10
C ILE A 7 -16.79 -39.90 -24.13
N CYS A 8 -17.41 -40.85 -23.40
CA CYS A 8 -18.45 -40.56 -22.43
C CYS A 8 -17.90 -39.91 -21.15
N PHE A 9 -16.72 -40.33 -20.67
CA PHE A 9 -16.01 -39.69 -19.56
C PHE A 9 -15.52 -38.28 -19.92
N LEU A 10 -14.99 -38.10 -21.14
CA LEU A 10 -14.63 -36.79 -21.68
C LEU A 10 -15.85 -35.86 -21.69
N ARG A 11 -16.98 -36.28 -22.28
CA ARG A 11 -18.25 -35.49 -22.31
C ARG A 11 -18.78 -35.09 -20.94
N ARG A 12 -18.70 -35.98 -19.94
CA ARG A 12 -19.09 -35.66 -18.55
C ARG A 12 -18.15 -34.65 -17.90
N GLY A 13 -16.85 -34.74 -18.17
CA GLY A 13 -15.86 -33.75 -17.73
C GLY A 13 -16.11 -32.37 -18.33
N TRP A 14 -16.45 -32.28 -19.62
CA TRP A 14 -16.79 -31.03 -20.29
C TRP A 14 -18.06 -30.37 -19.73
N LEU A 15 -19.10 -31.14 -19.42
CA LEU A 15 -20.32 -30.63 -18.79
C LEU A 15 -20.06 -30.13 -17.36
N ALA A 16 -19.25 -30.85 -16.58
CA ALA A 16 -18.86 -30.42 -15.25
C ALA A 16 -18.00 -29.13 -15.29
N LEU A 17 -17.07 -29.03 -16.24
CA LEU A 17 -16.24 -27.84 -16.45
C LEU A 17 -17.08 -26.63 -16.90
N ALA A 18 -18.03 -26.83 -17.82
CA ALA A 18 -18.94 -25.77 -18.25
C ALA A 18 -19.83 -25.27 -17.11
N LEU A 19 -20.33 -26.17 -16.26
CA LEU A 19 -21.09 -25.81 -15.07
C LEU A 19 -20.23 -25.06 -14.04
N LEU A 20 -18.95 -25.46 -13.88
CA LEU A 20 -17.99 -24.78 -13.00
C LEU A 20 -17.69 -23.35 -13.50
N LEU A 21 -17.54 -23.17 -14.82
CA LEU A 21 -17.30 -21.86 -15.43
C LEU A 21 -18.53 -20.93 -15.34
N LEU A 22 -19.75 -21.49 -15.37
CA LEU A 22 -20.98 -20.73 -15.17
C LEU A 22 -21.21 -20.30 -13.70
N LEU A 23 -20.56 -20.97 -12.74
CA LEU A 23 -20.59 -20.63 -11.32
C LEU A 23 -19.47 -19.66 -10.91
N ALA A 24 -18.57 -19.31 -11.83
CA ALA A 24 -17.49 -18.36 -11.54
C ALA A 24 -18.05 -16.93 -11.40
N ALA A 25 -17.99 -16.38 -10.20
CA ALA A 25 -18.38 -15.00 -9.94
C ALA A 25 -17.42 -14.00 -10.63
N PRO A 26 -17.91 -12.84 -11.09
CA PRO A 26 -17.05 -11.81 -11.67
C PRO A 26 -16.08 -11.28 -10.61
N ALA A 27 -14.78 -11.39 -10.87
CA ALA A 27 -13.75 -10.82 -10.02
C ALA A 27 -13.82 -9.28 -10.09
N ARG A 28 -13.98 -8.64 -8.93
CA ARG A 28 -13.93 -7.17 -8.81
C ARG A 28 -12.62 -6.76 -8.16
N ALA A 29 -11.86 -5.92 -8.86
CA ALA A 29 -10.68 -5.26 -8.36
C ALA A 29 -11.04 -3.90 -7.72
N THR A 30 -10.36 -3.52 -6.65
CA THR A 30 -10.41 -2.19 -6.02
C THR A 30 -8.98 -1.69 -5.95
N HIS A 31 -8.57 -0.79 -6.84
CA HIS A 31 -7.17 -0.75 -7.25
C HIS A 31 -6.36 0.41 -6.64
N ILE A 32 -5.60 0.10 -5.57
CA ILE A 32 -4.39 0.84 -5.21
C ILE A 32 -3.23 0.24 -6.03
N VAL A 33 -2.59 1.07 -6.85
CA VAL A 33 -1.44 0.75 -7.70
C VAL A 33 -0.18 0.59 -6.85
N GLY A 34 -0.04 1.42 -5.82
CA GLY A 34 1.11 1.44 -4.93
C GLY A 34 1.11 2.68 -4.04
N GLY A 35 2.21 2.92 -3.36
CA GLY A 35 2.36 4.09 -2.51
C GLY A 35 3.75 4.21 -1.92
N GLU A 36 4.02 5.37 -1.35
CA GLU A 36 5.30 5.75 -0.78
C GLU A 36 5.06 6.53 0.51
N MET A 37 5.95 6.36 1.49
CA MET A 37 5.96 7.16 2.71
C MET A 37 7.22 8.00 2.77
N ASP A 38 7.05 9.23 3.24
CA ASP A 38 8.12 10.20 3.42
C ASP A 38 7.99 10.88 4.79
N LEU A 39 9.14 11.25 5.36
CA LEU A 39 9.25 11.97 6.62
C LEU A 39 10.18 13.17 6.43
N GLN A 40 9.59 14.36 6.38
CA GLN A 40 10.31 15.60 6.12
C GLN A 40 10.56 16.37 7.41
N TYR A 41 11.79 16.83 7.63
CA TYR A 41 12.11 17.78 8.70
C TYR A 41 11.54 19.18 8.38
N LEU A 42 10.84 19.80 9.32
CA LEU A 42 10.37 21.17 9.18
C LEU A 42 11.21 22.15 10.02
N THR A 43 11.16 22.03 11.34
CA THR A 43 11.89 22.92 12.27
C THR A 43 11.91 22.34 13.68
N GLY A 44 12.96 22.58 14.44
CA GLY A 44 13.09 22.11 15.83
C GLY A 44 12.92 20.59 15.96
N ASN A 45 11.82 20.17 16.56
CA ASN A 45 11.43 18.76 16.70
C ASN A 45 10.18 18.42 15.87
N THR A 46 9.78 19.29 14.95
CA THR A 46 8.60 19.14 14.12
C THR A 46 8.95 18.55 12.76
N TYR A 47 8.25 17.48 12.41
CA TYR A 47 8.40 16.74 11.17
C TYR A 47 7.05 16.60 10.49
N GLN A 48 7.05 16.41 9.18
CA GLN A 48 5.86 16.12 8.39
C GLN A 48 5.93 14.69 7.87
N LEU A 49 5.02 13.85 8.35
CA LEU A 49 4.82 12.50 7.82
C LEU A 49 3.82 12.57 6.68
N THR A 50 4.19 12.03 5.53
CA THR A 50 3.36 11.98 4.33
C THR A 50 3.29 10.55 3.80
N LEU A 51 2.08 10.04 3.62
CA LEU A 51 1.81 8.84 2.85
C LEU A 51 1.16 9.25 1.53
N THR A 52 1.80 8.91 0.42
CA THR A 52 1.23 9.09 -0.92
C THR A 52 0.77 7.74 -1.44
N LEU A 53 -0.51 7.64 -1.82
CA LEU A 53 -1.08 6.47 -2.47
C LEU A 53 -1.44 6.78 -3.93
N TYR A 54 -1.18 5.81 -4.80
CA TYR A 54 -1.56 5.86 -6.20
C TYR A 54 -2.77 4.94 -6.42
N PHE A 55 -3.91 5.50 -6.79
CA PHE A 55 -5.19 4.82 -6.92
C PHE A 55 -5.68 4.84 -8.36
N ASP A 56 -6.12 3.71 -8.91
CA ASP A 56 -6.67 3.64 -10.28
C ASP A 56 -8.14 4.11 -10.26
N ALA A 57 -8.41 5.19 -10.99
CA ALA A 57 -9.71 5.82 -11.09
C ALA A 57 -10.66 5.15 -12.09
N VAL A 58 -10.17 4.27 -12.96
CA VAL A 58 -10.98 3.56 -13.96
C VAL A 58 -11.62 2.33 -13.33
N ASN A 59 -10.81 1.53 -12.62
CA ASN A 59 -11.24 0.25 -12.06
C ASN A 59 -11.45 0.29 -10.54
N GLY A 60 -10.96 1.32 -9.87
CA GLY A 60 -11.10 1.47 -8.42
C GLY A 60 -12.52 1.80 -8.00
N GLN A 61 -13.00 1.13 -6.94
CA GLN A 61 -14.29 1.47 -6.33
C GLN A 61 -14.16 2.78 -5.54
N PRO A 62 -15.02 3.78 -5.77
CA PRO A 62 -14.96 5.05 -5.03
C PRO A 62 -15.07 4.89 -3.50
N GLY A 63 -15.81 3.89 -3.03
CA GLY A 63 -15.93 3.56 -1.60
C GLY A 63 -14.68 2.94 -0.98
N ALA A 64 -13.65 2.64 -1.77
CA ALA A 64 -12.34 2.19 -1.30
C ALA A 64 -11.35 3.36 -1.11
N LEU A 65 -11.82 4.61 -1.09
CA LEU A 65 -11.02 5.78 -0.72
C LEU A 65 -11.24 6.09 0.76
N ASP A 66 -10.21 5.91 1.57
CA ASP A 66 -10.29 6.23 3.01
C ASP A 66 -10.11 7.74 3.23
N SER A 67 -10.90 8.31 4.13
CA SER A 67 -10.77 9.70 4.58
C SER A 67 -9.47 9.94 5.34
N ASP A 68 -8.96 8.89 5.98
CA ASP A 68 -7.79 8.90 6.83
C ASP A 68 -7.18 7.50 6.92
N LEU A 69 -5.92 7.45 7.35
CA LEU A 69 -5.18 6.22 7.59
C LEU A 69 -4.39 6.35 8.89
N THR A 70 -4.26 5.26 9.64
CA THR A 70 -3.49 5.26 10.88
C THR A 70 -2.06 4.78 10.61
N ALA A 71 -1.09 5.64 10.92
CA ALA A 71 0.32 5.33 10.93
C ALA A 71 0.80 5.01 12.34
N SER A 72 1.44 3.87 12.50
CA SER A 72 1.91 3.38 13.80
C SER A 72 3.42 3.49 13.88
N ILE A 73 3.93 4.16 14.92
CA ILE A 73 5.35 4.36 15.17
C ILE A 73 5.84 3.32 16.18
N PHE A 74 6.99 2.72 15.93
CA PHE A 74 7.60 1.69 16.76
C PHE A 74 9.07 1.96 17.00
N GLU A 75 9.54 1.52 18.16
CA GLU A 75 10.96 1.50 18.52
C GLU A 75 11.66 0.29 17.90
N LYS A 76 12.76 0.54 17.17
CA LYS A 76 13.55 -0.52 16.54
C LYS A 76 14.35 -1.27 17.61
N GLY A 77 14.33 -2.59 17.55
CA GLY A 77 14.99 -3.48 18.52
C GLY A 77 14.02 -4.11 19.53
N SER A 78 13.13 -3.32 20.13
CA SER A 78 12.09 -3.82 21.03
C SER A 78 10.76 -4.12 20.31
N ASN A 79 10.55 -3.57 19.11
CA ASN A 79 9.26 -3.55 18.39
C ASN A 79 8.12 -2.99 19.23
N ARG A 80 8.44 -2.17 20.23
CA ARG A 80 7.45 -1.55 21.11
C ARG A 80 6.74 -0.44 20.34
N ARG A 81 5.41 -0.47 20.34
CA ARG A 81 4.57 0.60 19.78
C ARG A 81 4.74 1.87 20.62
N MET A 82 5.11 2.95 19.96
CA MET A 82 5.35 4.27 20.56
C MET A 82 4.09 5.15 20.48
N ALA A 83 3.50 5.23 19.30
CA ALA A 83 2.36 6.12 19.03
C ALA A 83 1.56 5.65 17.81
N ASP A 84 0.30 6.03 17.76
CA ASP A 84 -0.55 5.94 16.58
C ASP A 84 -0.92 7.35 16.12
N VAL A 85 -0.76 7.60 14.82
CA VAL A 85 -0.92 8.90 14.18
C VAL A 85 -1.99 8.77 13.12
N LEU A 86 -3.06 9.56 13.26
CA LEU A 86 -4.06 9.69 12.21
C LEU A 86 -3.53 10.60 11.08
N LEU A 87 -3.45 10.07 9.87
CA LEU A 87 -3.11 10.79 8.66
C LEU A 87 -4.38 11.11 7.87
N PRO A 88 -4.90 12.35 7.90
CA PRO A 88 -6.05 12.73 7.08
C PRO A 88 -5.66 12.87 5.61
N LEU A 89 -6.60 12.56 4.71
CA LEU A 89 -6.48 12.85 3.28
C LEU A 89 -6.50 14.37 3.06
N VAL A 90 -5.38 14.94 2.61
CA VAL A 90 -5.25 16.39 2.37
C VAL A 90 -5.32 16.76 0.89
N ASN A 91 -4.98 15.83 -0.01
CA ASN A 91 -5.03 16.08 -1.44
C ASN A 91 -5.44 14.83 -2.21
N ASN A 92 -6.21 15.03 -3.27
CA ASN A 92 -6.67 13.98 -4.16
C ASN A 92 -6.69 14.49 -5.60
N ALA A 93 -5.60 14.27 -6.33
CA ALA A 93 -5.39 14.82 -7.67
C ALA A 93 -5.17 13.72 -8.71
N LEU A 94 -5.46 14.00 -9.98
CA LEU A 94 -5.08 13.11 -11.07
C LEU A 94 -3.57 13.21 -11.34
N VAL A 95 -2.92 12.08 -11.58
CA VAL A 95 -1.53 12.04 -12.03
C VAL A 95 -1.50 12.45 -13.50
N GLN A 96 -0.73 13.49 -13.81
CA GLN A 96 -0.47 13.88 -15.19
C GLN A 96 0.70 13.07 -15.74
N TYR A 97 0.41 12.16 -16.66
CA TYR A 97 1.45 11.42 -17.38
C TYR A 97 2.13 12.35 -18.38
N THR A 98 3.42 12.62 -18.17
CA THR A 98 4.23 13.43 -19.08
C THR A 98 4.75 12.62 -20.27
N ASN A 99 4.86 11.30 -20.12
CA ASN A 99 5.28 10.41 -21.19
C ASN A 99 4.04 9.85 -21.94
N PRO A 100 3.84 10.20 -23.23
CA PRO A 100 2.71 9.70 -24.01
C PRO A 100 2.73 8.17 -24.17
N ALA A 101 3.89 7.51 -24.08
CA ALA A 101 3.98 6.04 -24.11
C ALA A 101 3.37 5.37 -22.86
N CYS A 102 3.25 6.09 -21.74
CA CYS A 102 2.62 5.63 -20.51
C CYS A 102 1.16 6.10 -20.38
N SER A 103 0.70 6.95 -21.30
CA SER A 103 -0.65 7.52 -21.32
C SER A 103 -1.55 6.69 -22.21
N THR A 104 -2.02 5.54 -21.71
CA THR A 104 -3.09 4.78 -22.37
C THR A 104 -4.46 5.26 -21.89
N PRO A 105 -5.49 5.34 -22.76
CA PRO A 105 -6.83 5.78 -22.36
C PRO A 105 -7.46 4.93 -21.24
N SER A 106 -6.97 3.71 -21.08
CA SER A 106 -7.40 2.75 -20.05
C SER A 106 -6.71 2.93 -18.70
N LEU A 107 -5.77 3.88 -18.56
CA LEU A 107 -5.00 4.09 -17.34
C LEU A 107 -5.19 5.52 -16.81
N ILE A 108 -6.03 5.67 -15.79
CA ILE A 108 -6.22 6.94 -15.09
C ILE A 108 -5.87 6.70 -13.62
N THR A 109 -4.80 7.34 -13.13
CA THR A 109 -4.36 7.20 -11.73
C THR A 109 -4.54 8.50 -10.97
N ARG A 110 -4.95 8.40 -9.71
CA ARG A 110 -5.05 9.46 -8.73
C ARG A 110 -3.91 9.36 -7.74
N LYS A 111 -3.32 10.49 -7.40
CA LYS A 111 -2.39 10.67 -6.28
C LYS A 111 -3.18 11.17 -5.09
N LEU A 112 -3.27 10.33 -4.06
CA LEU A 112 -3.85 10.64 -2.76
C LEU A 112 -2.70 10.98 -1.80
N SER A 113 -2.75 12.12 -1.14
CA SER A 113 -1.74 12.50 -0.15
C SER A 113 -2.39 12.59 1.23
N TYR A 114 -1.86 11.81 2.16
CA TYR A 114 -2.24 11.78 3.56
C TYR A 114 -1.10 12.37 4.37
N THR A 115 -1.35 13.44 5.12
CA THR A 115 -0.26 14.22 5.74
C THR A 115 -0.60 14.64 7.15
N ARG A 116 0.37 14.51 8.06
CA ARG A 116 0.27 14.99 9.43
C ARG A 116 1.62 15.51 9.93
N GLN A 117 1.58 16.61 10.67
CA GLN A 117 2.75 17.09 11.40
C GLN A 117 2.88 16.35 12.74
N LEU A 118 4.11 15.96 13.06
CA LEU A 118 4.51 15.21 14.23
C LEU A 118 5.53 16.00 15.03
N THR A 119 5.49 15.85 16.34
CA THR A 119 6.58 16.29 17.21
C THR A 119 7.35 15.07 17.68
N LEU A 120 8.61 14.94 17.25
CA LEU A 120 9.51 13.85 17.63
C LEU A 120 10.51 14.40 18.64
N SER A 121 10.17 14.31 19.93
CA SER A 121 11.01 14.84 21.01
C SER A 121 12.29 14.00 21.20
N ALA A 122 13.39 14.66 21.53
CA ALA A 122 14.66 13.99 21.79
C ALA A 122 14.58 13.02 23.00
N GLN A 123 13.70 13.31 23.95
CA GLN A 123 13.51 12.51 25.16
C GLN A 123 12.76 11.20 24.87
N GLU A 124 11.75 11.24 24.01
CA GLU A 124 10.96 10.05 23.65
C GLU A 124 11.62 9.23 22.54
N TYR A 125 12.35 9.90 21.64
CA TYR A 125 12.94 9.30 20.43
C TYR A 125 14.49 9.21 20.50
N ALA A 126 15.02 8.83 21.67
CA ALA A 126 16.47 8.74 21.95
C ALA A 126 17.14 7.39 21.62
N ASN A 127 16.38 6.34 21.30
CA ASN A 127 16.94 5.00 21.16
C ASN A 127 17.92 4.92 19.98
N SER A 128 19.15 4.47 20.26
CA SER A 128 20.22 4.32 19.26
C SER A 128 19.87 3.39 18.10
N SER A 129 18.97 2.44 18.31
CA SER A 129 18.50 1.50 17.28
C SER A 129 17.58 2.18 16.25
N GLY A 130 17.02 3.35 16.56
CA GLY A 130 16.09 4.08 15.70
C GLY A 130 14.64 3.65 15.84
N TYR A 131 13.83 4.09 14.88
CA TYR A 131 12.38 3.93 14.90
C TYR A 131 11.86 3.64 13.49
N TYR A 132 10.68 3.07 13.41
CA TYR A 132 10.00 2.87 12.14
C TYR A 132 8.52 3.20 12.23
N VAL A 133 7.96 3.61 11.10
CA VAL A 133 6.55 3.88 10.91
C VAL A 133 5.99 2.83 9.97
N ALA A 134 4.88 2.21 10.35
CA ALA A 134 4.14 1.30 9.51
C ALA A 134 2.70 1.80 9.34
N VAL A 135 2.23 1.83 8.10
CA VAL A 135 0.80 1.98 7.79
C VAL A 135 0.37 0.69 7.14
N GLU A 136 -0.64 0.05 7.72
CA GLU A 136 -1.25 -1.15 7.16
C GLU A 136 -2.63 -0.80 6.66
N ARG A 137 -2.85 -1.04 5.38
CA ARG A 137 -4.18 -0.99 4.81
C ARG A 137 -4.61 -2.40 4.48
N CYS A 138 -5.79 -2.78 4.94
CA CYS A 138 -6.33 -4.07 4.56
C CYS A 138 -6.57 -4.11 3.04
N CYS A 139 -6.36 -5.32 2.53
CA CYS A 139 -6.77 -5.82 1.23
C CYS A 139 -5.89 -5.36 0.04
N ARG A 140 -5.24 -6.35 -0.57
CA ARG A 140 -4.62 -6.27 -1.88
C ARG A 140 -5.69 -6.52 -2.95
N ASN A 141 -5.35 -6.18 -4.19
CA ASN A 141 -6.19 -6.46 -5.33
C ASN A 141 -6.33 -7.98 -5.55
N ASN A 142 -7.57 -8.48 -5.64
CA ASN A 142 -7.89 -9.87 -6.01
C ASN A 142 -7.35 -10.29 -7.39
N GLY A 143 -7.04 -9.34 -8.28
CA GLY A 143 -6.39 -9.61 -9.57
C GLY A 143 -4.91 -10.02 -9.47
N ILE A 144 -4.33 -10.04 -8.27
CA ILE A 144 -2.96 -10.54 -8.05
C ILE A 144 -2.98 -12.07 -8.03
N ASN A 145 -2.51 -12.69 -9.11
CA ASN A 145 -2.50 -14.15 -9.26
C ASN A 145 -1.38 -14.88 -8.48
N ASN A 146 -0.50 -14.15 -7.78
CA ASN A 146 0.62 -14.73 -7.02
C ASN A 146 0.38 -14.73 -5.49
N ILE A 147 -0.85 -14.47 -5.04
CA ILE A 147 -1.20 -14.48 -3.61
C ILE A 147 -2.48 -15.30 -3.43
N VAL A 148 -2.49 -16.22 -2.46
CA VAL A 148 -3.58 -17.18 -2.22
C VAL A 148 -4.90 -16.48 -1.84
N ASN A 149 -4.83 -15.38 -1.08
CA ASN A 149 -6.00 -14.56 -0.73
C ASN A 149 -5.64 -13.08 -0.78
N PRO A 150 -5.67 -12.43 -1.95
CA PRO A 150 -5.27 -11.03 -2.05
C PRO A 150 -6.24 -10.11 -1.30
N GLY A 151 -7.54 -10.41 -1.34
CA GLY A 151 -8.57 -9.68 -0.59
C GLY A 151 -8.39 -9.75 0.94
N GLY A 152 -7.67 -10.75 1.45
CA GLY A 152 -7.27 -10.84 2.87
C GLY A 152 -5.84 -10.37 3.16
N ALA A 153 -5.02 -10.10 2.14
CA ALA A 153 -3.63 -9.69 2.30
C ALA A 153 -3.53 -8.18 2.49
N ALA A 154 -2.86 -7.71 3.54
CA ALA A 154 -2.65 -6.27 3.76
C ALA A 154 -1.57 -5.69 2.82
N GLN A 155 -1.61 -4.38 2.62
CA GLN A 155 -0.50 -3.61 2.08
C GLN A 155 0.13 -2.85 3.23
N THR A 156 1.41 -3.10 3.47
CA THR A 156 2.18 -2.41 4.50
C THR A 156 3.11 -1.42 3.82
N PHE A 157 2.98 -0.15 4.19
CA PHE A 157 3.95 0.88 3.87
C PHE A 157 4.88 1.01 5.08
N TYR A 158 6.18 1.08 4.83
CA TYR A 158 7.20 1.10 5.87
C TYR A 158 8.22 2.21 5.63
N LEU A 159 8.57 2.94 6.69
CA LEU A 159 9.63 3.94 6.68
C LEU A 159 10.42 3.86 7.99
N GLU A 160 11.75 3.90 7.90
CA GLU A 160 12.61 3.99 9.08
C GLU A 160 13.18 5.39 9.23
N PHE A 161 13.39 5.80 10.49
CA PHE A 161 14.14 7.00 10.80
C PHE A 161 15.10 6.75 11.97
N ARG A 162 16.24 7.44 11.93
CA ARG A 162 17.24 7.42 12.99
C ARG A 162 16.75 8.24 14.20
N PRO A 163 17.30 7.98 15.40
CA PRO A 163 17.01 8.83 16.55
C PRO A 163 17.33 10.29 16.29
N TRP A 164 16.67 11.17 17.04
CA TRP A 164 16.94 12.60 16.98
C TRP A 164 18.40 12.89 17.33
N CYS A 165 19.06 13.73 16.54
CA CYS A 165 20.50 13.99 16.66
C CYS A 165 20.86 15.49 16.80
N GLY A 166 20.00 16.31 17.40
CA GLY A 166 20.31 17.72 17.63
C GLY A 166 20.50 18.55 16.36
N THR A 167 21.34 19.60 16.47
CA THR A 167 21.56 20.64 15.46
C THR A 167 22.58 20.29 14.36
N ALA A 168 23.09 19.06 14.33
CA ALA A 168 24.07 18.64 13.33
C ALA A 168 23.38 18.09 12.07
N TRP A 169 23.40 18.86 10.98
CA TRP A 169 22.95 18.41 9.66
C TRP A 169 24.08 17.65 8.93
N PRO A 170 23.80 16.59 8.13
CA PRO A 170 22.53 15.87 8.01
C PRO A 170 22.59 14.55 8.78
N CYS A 171 21.76 14.38 9.81
CA CYS A 171 21.28 13.03 10.14
C CYS A 171 20.12 12.58 9.24
N ALA A 172 19.64 13.47 8.36
CA ALA A 172 18.51 13.24 7.49
C ALA A 172 18.97 13.17 6.02
N THR A 173 19.17 11.95 5.54
CA THR A 173 18.49 11.58 4.30
C THR A 173 17.55 10.44 4.68
N PRO A 174 16.22 10.62 4.57
CA PRO A 174 15.35 9.47 4.43
C PRO A 174 15.89 8.74 3.20
N LEU A 175 16.58 7.61 3.42
CA LEU A 175 16.79 6.71 2.29
C LEU A 175 15.38 6.32 1.86
N PRO A 176 14.99 6.48 0.59
CA PRO A 176 13.78 5.84 0.13
C PRO A 176 13.99 4.36 0.41
N ALA A 177 13.27 3.83 1.40
CA ALA A 177 13.26 2.41 1.68
C ALA A 177 12.46 1.77 0.55
N SER A 178 13.09 1.68 -0.63
CA SER A 178 12.63 0.78 -1.67
C SER A 178 12.70 -0.61 -1.04
N PHE A 179 11.52 -1.17 -0.78
CA PHE A 179 11.36 -2.54 -0.35
C PHE A 179 12.11 -3.42 -1.35
N ARG A 180 13.32 -3.88 -0.99
CA ARG A 180 13.98 -4.91 -1.78
C ARG A 180 13.33 -6.24 -1.38
N PRO A 181 12.68 -6.94 -2.31
CA PRO A 181 12.02 -8.22 -2.04
C PRO A 181 13.02 -9.28 -1.59
#